data_AF-A0A8E0RJE1-F1
#
_entry.id   AF-A0A8E0RJE1-F1
#
_cell.length_a   1.000
_cell.length_b   1.000
_cell.length_c   1.000
_cell.angle_alpha   90.00
_cell.angle_beta   90.00
_cell.angle_gamma   90.00
#
_symmetry.space_group_name_H-M   'P 1'
#
loop_
_entity.id
_entity.type
_entity.pdbx_description
1 polymer ?
#
loop_
_entity_poly.entity_id
_entity_poly.type
_entity_poly.pdbx_seq_one_letter_code
_entity_poly.pdbx_strand_id
1 'polypeptide(L)'
;MPNSPRLPQVALSKTYNISVVGPPRAGKSCLCNRFALPHPDYYRKDHLSVLSTADFVGEIINFDHWLYWGCVSRQVDDYTVNFRIIEQTEFVDDSTFQPFASQKHGMELVSREDYVQRSATVHLSSDHKLRYICKDQLGQENIYEKEYFPSGDIEVNGFVLVCDIGRQQLATHHRSDRSCASQQAITQEILTLLLKLRKPVVLAISKFDTYGSQGVEELSSLLQKSNDFKKIPLIETSAHENINIENTFLSLVKLIDKPRAPKIRCPRYVDAIQERKTEVAVALKAFCKVMGQAPCEFLNSWDAFMARYSQQTDVVTYLRLVGTSDARSQFENYVEHRRQLTKQHNLDQIAGLLSHFVPSLDIVRDK
;
A
#
# COMPACT_ATOMS: atom_id res chain seq x y z
N MET A 1 -12.02 -39.52 -37.47
CA MET A 1 -12.71 -38.50 -36.67
C MET A 1 -11.70 -37.39 -36.39
N PRO A 2 -11.95 -36.14 -36.80
CA PRO A 2 -10.96 -35.09 -36.69
C PRO A 2 -10.92 -34.54 -35.25
N ASN A 3 -9.72 -34.26 -34.80
CA ASN A 3 -9.36 -33.71 -33.50
C ASN A 3 -10.16 -32.43 -33.19
N SER A 4 -11.00 -32.49 -32.17
CA SER A 4 -11.56 -31.32 -31.50
C SER A 4 -10.43 -30.55 -30.80
N PRO A 5 -10.22 -29.25 -31.08
CA PRO A 5 -9.26 -28.45 -30.36
C PRO A 5 -9.74 -28.30 -28.91
N ARG A 6 -8.91 -28.73 -27.95
CA ARG A 6 -9.14 -28.39 -26.54
C ARG A 6 -9.02 -26.87 -26.43
N LEU A 7 -10.14 -26.22 -26.14
CA LEU A 7 -10.16 -24.84 -25.65
C LEU A 7 -9.18 -24.74 -24.47
N PRO A 8 -8.40 -23.65 -24.34
CA PRO A 8 -7.60 -23.45 -23.15
C PRO A 8 -8.54 -23.45 -21.95
N GLN A 9 -8.41 -24.44 -21.06
CA GLN A 9 -8.96 -24.30 -19.72
C GLN A 9 -8.30 -23.06 -19.12
N VAL A 10 -9.05 -21.96 -19.04
CA VAL A 10 -8.67 -20.82 -18.21
C VAL A 10 -8.54 -21.39 -16.81
N ALA A 11 -7.31 -21.61 -16.35
CA ALA A 11 -7.07 -22.08 -15.00
C ALA A 11 -7.78 -21.08 -14.06
N LEU A 12 -8.79 -21.56 -13.33
CA LEU A 12 -9.48 -20.76 -12.32
C LEU A 12 -8.43 -20.26 -11.34
N SER A 13 -8.12 -18.96 -11.40
CA SER A 13 -7.19 -18.31 -10.48
C SER A 13 -7.73 -18.49 -9.06
N LYS A 14 -6.92 -19.12 -8.19
CA LYS A 14 -7.31 -19.41 -6.82
C LYS A 14 -7.47 -18.10 -6.04
N THR A 15 -8.59 -17.95 -5.33
CA THR A 15 -8.86 -16.75 -4.53
C THR A 15 -8.63 -17.02 -3.05
N TYR A 16 -7.87 -16.14 -2.39
CA TYR A 16 -7.62 -16.15 -0.95
C TYR A 16 -8.31 -14.96 -0.29
N ASN A 17 -9.19 -15.25 0.66
CA ASN A 17 -9.87 -14.26 1.49
C ASN A 17 -8.96 -13.94 2.69
N ILE A 18 -8.38 -12.75 2.70
CA ILE A 18 -7.42 -12.31 3.71
C ILE A 18 -8.09 -11.26 4.59
N SER A 19 -8.13 -11.51 5.91
CA SER A 19 -8.61 -10.55 6.89
C SER A 19 -7.44 -9.81 7.52
N VAL A 20 -7.42 -8.48 7.36
CA VAL A 20 -6.44 -7.58 7.96
C VAL A 20 -7.04 -7.02 9.24
N VAL A 21 -6.36 -7.29 10.34
CA VAL A 21 -6.82 -7.05 11.71
C VAL A 21 -5.74 -6.35 12.51
N GLY A 22 -6.08 -5.88 13.70
CA GLY A 22 -5.12 -5.23 14.60
C GLY A 22 -5.74 -4.01 15.27
N PRO A 23 -5.05 -3.41 16.24
CA PRO A 23 -5.63 -2.33 17.02
C PRO A 23 -6.13 -1.12 16.17
N PRO A 24 -7.07 -0.32 16.69
CA PRO A 24 -7.46 0.94 16.04
C PRO A 24 -6.24 1.82 15.77
N ARG A 25 -6.22 2.50 14.60
CA ARG A 25 -5.11 3.39 14.17
C ARG A 25 -3.76 2.70 13.93
N ALA A 26 -3.72 1.37 13.91
CA ALA A 26 -2.52 0.60 13.62
C ALA A 26 -2.03 0.68 12.15
N GLY A 27 -2.66 1.49 11.29
CA GLY A 27 -2.25 1.61 9.88
C GLY A 27 -2.83 0.55 8.94
N LYS A 28 -3.86 -0.19 9.36
CA LYS A 28 -4.55 -1.24 8.57
C LYS A 28 -5.03 -0.74 7.21
N SER A 29 -5.80 0.34 7.18
CA SER A 29 -6.34 0.91 5.94
C SER A 29 -5.24 1.33 4.95
N CYS A 30 -4.15 1.93 5.44
CA CYS A 30 -2.99 2.25 4.61
C CYS A 30 -2.31 1.00 4.04
N LEU A 31 -2.17 -0.07 4.83
CA LEU A 31 -1.62 -1.34 4.38
C LEU A 31 -2.50 -1.96 3.27
N CYS A 32 -3.81 -2.01 3.50
CA CYS A 32 -4.79 -2.53 2.55
C CYS A 32 -4.84 -1.70 1.26
N ASN A 33 -4.92 -0.38 1.37
CA ASN A 33 -4.92 0.53 0.23
C ASN A 33 -3.66 0.36 -0.61
N ARG A 34 -2.49 0.33 0.02
CA ARG A 34 -1.22 0.16 -0.70
C ARG A 34 -1.12 -1.20 -1.39
N PHE A 35 -1.62 -2.26 -0.77
CA PHE A 35 -1.62 -3.57 -1.40
C PHE A 35 -2.63 -3.66 -2.55
N ALA A 36 -3.86 -3.17 -2.36
CA ALA A 36 -4.92 -3.23 -3.36
C ALA A 36 -4.65 -2.29 -4.56
N LEU A 37 -4.15 -1.09 -4.28
CA LEU A 37 -3.87 -0.02 -5.24
C LEU A 37 -2.38 0.39 -5.10
N PRO A 38 -1.44 -0.40 -5.67
CA PRO A 38 -0.02 -0.19 -5.45
C PRO A 38 0.54 1.07 -6.13
N HIS A 39 -0.13 1.57 -7.18
CA HIS A 39 0.30 2.77 -7.88
C HIS A 39 0.29 3.99 -6.94
N PRO A 40 1.38 4.78 -6.86
CA PRO A 40 1.47 5.90 -5.93
C PRO A 40 0.34 6.92 -6.03
N ASP A 41 -0.14 7.21 -7.23
CA ASP A 41 -1.24 8.17 -7.45
C ASP A 41 -2.59 7.75 -6.83
N TYR A 42 -2.79 6.45 -6.57
CA TYR A 42 -4.01 5.94 -5.94
C TYR A 42 -3.86 5.70 -4.44
N TYR A 43 -2.65 5.91 -3.90
CA TYR A 43 -2.40 5.74 -2.49
C TYR A 43 -2.94 6.92 -1.68
N ARG A 44 -3.72 6.62 -0.64
CA ARG A 44 -4.30 7.61 0.27
C ARG A 44 -3.77 7.36 1.68
N LYS A 45 -3.40 8.44 2.37
CA LYS A 45 -2.93 8.38 3.76
C LYS A 45 -4.09 8.44 4.76
N ASP A 46 -5.13 9.19 4.41
CA ASP A 46 -6.25 9.46 5.29
C ASP A 46 -7.44 8.56 4.95
N HIS A 47 -7.79 7.69 5.90
CA HIS A 47 -8.97 6.85 5.85
C HIS A 47 -9.85 7.12 7.06
N LEU A 48 -11.18 7.09 6.86
CA LEU A 48 -12.15 7.45 7.90
C LEU A 48 -12.39 6.28 8.85
N SER A 49 -12.51 6.60 10.13
CA SER A 49 -13.08 5.72 11.16
C SER A 49 -14.25 6.38 11.89
N VAL A 50 -14.56 7.63 11.55
CA VAL A 50 -15.69 8.40 12.06
C VAL A 50 -16.57 8.70 10.86
N LEU A 51 -17.85 8.35 10.95
CA LEU A 51 -18.80 8.38 9.84
C LEU A 51 -20.12 8.97 10.30
N SER A 52 -20.85 9.54 9.34
CA SER A 52 -22.27 9.85 9.55
C SER A 52 -23.11 8.56 9.54
N THR A 53 -24.32 8.62 10.09
CA THR A 53 -25.27 7.50 9.99
C THR A 53 -25.57 7.14 8.53
N ALA A 54 -25.64 8.13 7.63
CA ALA A 54 -25.88 7.90 6.21
C ALA A 54 -24.76 7.09 5.55
N ASP A 55 -23.50 7.41 5.87
CA ASP A 55 -22.34 6.68 5.34
C ASP A 55 -22.28 5.25 5.88
N PHE A 56 -22.62 5.05 7.17
CA PHE A 56 -22.61 3.72 7.79
C PHE A 56 -23.64 2.76 7.16
N VAL A 57 -24.79 3.29 6.75
CA VAL A 57 -25.88 2.56 6.07
C VAL A 57 -25.57 2.30 4.59
N GLY A 58 -24.76 3.14 3.95
CA GLY A 58 -24.46 3.07 2.52
C GLY A 58 -23.77 1.77 2.10
N GLU A 59 -23.86 1.40 0.82
CA GLU A 59 -23.41 0.09 0.28
C GLU A 59 -21.93 -0.24 0.58
N ILE A 60 -21.08 0.76 0.79
CA ILE A 60 -19.66 0.54 1.08
C ILE A 60 -19.45 -0.01 2.50
N ILE A 61 -20.06 0.64 3.49
CA ILE A 61 -19.94 0.26 4.90
C ILE A 61 -20.95 -0.84 5.22
N ASN A 62 -22.17 -0.73 4.69
CA ASN A 62 -23.22 -1.73 4.69
C ASN A 62 -23.52 -2.29 6.09
N PHE A 63 -23.64 -1.39 7.07
CA PHE A 63 -23.87 -1.74 8.49
C PHE A 63 -22.78 -2.62 9.14
N ASP A 64 -21.61 -2.74 8.49
CA ASP A 64 -20.51 -3.55 8.96
C ASP A 64 -19.39 -2.72 9.59
N HIS A 65 -18.70 -3.32 10.55
CA HIS A 65 -17.45 -2.80 11.09
C HIS A 65 -16.22 -3.34 10.35
N TRP A 66 -16.37 -3.60 9.04
CA TRP A 66 -15.27 -4.04 8.19
C TRP A 66 -15.41 -3.47 6.78
N LEU A 67 -14.26 -3.29 6.11
CA LEU A 67 -14.17 -2.79 4.75
C LEU A 67 -13.80 -3.90 3.79
N TYR A 68 -14.43 -3.88 2.61
CA TYR A 68 -13.99 -4.67 1.47
C TYR A 68 -13.08 -3.82 0.58
N TRP A 69 -11.80 -4.19 0.46
CA TRP A 69 -10.81 -3.42 -0.29
C TRP A 69 -10.68 -3.85 -1.76
N GLY A 70 -11.40 -4.89 -2.17
CA GLY A 70 -11.40 -5.43 -3.52
C GLY A 70 -10.68 -6.78 -3.64
N CYS A 71 -10.70 -7.29 -4.86
CA CYS A 71 -10.05 -8.52 -5.29
C CYS A 71 -8.92 -8.20 -6.27
N VAL A 72 -7.67 -8.48 -5.88
CA VAL A 72 -6.50 -8.14 -6.69
C VAL A 72 -5.67 -9.36 -7.05
N SER A 73 -5.27 -9.47 -8.31
CA SER A 73 -4.41 -10.57 -8.76
C SER A 73 -2.94 -10.26 -8.49
N ARG A 74 -2.20 -11.22 -7.94
CA ARG A 74 -0.73 -11.14 -7.77
C ARG A 74 -0.09 -12.45 -8.18
N GLN A 75 1.15 -12.36 -8.62
CA GLN A 75 1.98 -13.52 -8.88
C GLN A 75 2.61 -14.01 -7.57
N VAL A 76 2.47 -15.30 -7.29
CA VAL A 76 3.08 -16.00 -6.16
C VAL A 76 3.94 -17.10 -6.73
N ASP A 77 5.26 -16.96 -6.63
CA ASP A 77 6.21 -17.86 -7.29
C ASP A 77 5.84 -18.01 -8.79
N ASP A 78 5.40 -19.20 -9.24
CA ASP A 78 5.12 -19.50 -10.65
C ASP A 78 3.62 -19.45 -11.03
N TYR A 79 2.74 -18.99 -10.13
CA TYR A 79 1.29 -18.96 -10.37
C TYR A 79 0.65 -17.63 -9.99
N THR A 80 -0.46 -17.29 -10.64
CA THR A 80 -1.28 -16.12 -10.32
C THR A 80 -2.42 -16.52 -9.39
N VAL A 81 -2.63 -15.73 -8.34
CA VAL A 81 -3.74 -15.89 -7.40
C VAL A 81 -4.47 -14.58 -7.23
N ASN A 82 -5.71 -14.65 -6.76
CA ASN A 82 -6.51 -13.51 -6.40
C ASN A 82 -6.51 -13.32 -4.87
N PHE A 83 -6.35 -12.09 -4.43
CA PHE A 83 -6.42 -11.70 -3.03
C PHE A 83 -7.69 -10.89 -2.81
N ARG A 84 -8.64 -11.43 -2.06
CA ARG A 84 -9.80 -10.70 -1.58
C ARG A 84 -9.46 -10.10 -0.22
N ILE A 85 -9.32 -8.78 -0.16
CA ILE A 85 -8.82 -8.10 1.03
C ILE A 85 -9.99 -7.53 1.84
N ILE A 86 -10.04 -7.94 3.10
CA ILE A 86 -11.00 -7.47 4.10
C ILE A 86 -10.22 -6.77 5.21
N GLU A 87 -10.69 -5.62 5.68
CA GLU A 87 -10.17 -4.97 6.88
C GLU A 87 -11.21 -5.00 7.98
N GLN A 88 -10.91 -5.67 9.10
CA GLN A 88 -11.69 -5.54 10.33
C GLN A 88 -11.35 -4.22 11.00
N THR A 89 -12.35 -3.41 11.33
CA THR A 89 -12.16 -2.08 11.94
C THR A 89 -13.29 -1.74 12.92
N GLU A 90 -13.38 -0.49 13.34
CA GLU A 90 -14.49 0.01 14.13
C GLU A 90 -14.85 1.41 13.66
N PHE A 91 -16.08 1.55 13.18
CA PHE A 91 -16.65 2.84 12.82
C PHE A 91 -17.38 3.45 14.00
N VAL A 92 -17.21 4.76 14.15
CA VAL A 92 -17.76 5.58 15.21
C VAL A 92 -18.68 6.62 14.59
N ASP A 93 -19.82 6.85 15.21
CA ASP A 93 -20.79 7.86 14.80
C ASP A 93 -20.26 9.28 15.07
N ASP A 94 -20.34 10.16 14.08
CA ASP A 94 -19.82 11.53 14.12
C ASP A 94 -20.59 12.47 15.05
N SER A 95 -21.83 12.14 15.40
CA SER A 95 -22.68 12.93 16.30
C SER A 95 -22.53 12.50 17.76
N THR A 96 -22.39 11.20 18.02
CA THR A 96 -22.31 10.65 19.39
C THR A 96 -20.89 10.30 19.83
N PHE A 97 -19.97 10.16 18.88
CA PHE A 97 -18.62 9.61 19.10
C PHE A 97 -18.62 8.24 19.77
N GLN A 98 -19.70 7.46 19.61
CA GLN A 98 -19.80 6.07 20.04
C GLN A 98 -19.70 5.11 18.83
N PRO A 99 -19.18 3.89 19.00
CA PRO A 99 -19.23 2.88 17.95
C PRO A 99 -20.67 2.66 17.47
N PHE A 100 -20.86 2.53 16.15
CA PHE A 100 -22.15 2.10 15.61
C PHE A 100 -22.54 0.71 16.15
N ALA A 101 -23.84 0.46 16.28
CA ALA A 101 -24.34 -0.88 16.59
C ALA A 101 -24.25 -1.75 15.33
N SER A 102 -23.63 -2.92 15.44
CA SER A 102 -23.60 -3.90 14.35
C SER A 102 -24.99 -4.53 14.16
N GLN A 103 -25.46 -4.63 12.92
CA GLN A 103 -26.80 -5.15 12.61
C GLN A 103 -26.99 -6.63 13.00
N LYS A 104 -25.90 -7.39 13.18
CA LYS A 104 -25.98 -8.85 13.41
C LYS A 104 -26.55 -9.26 14.75
N HIS A 105 -26.62 -8.40 15.76
CA HIS A 105 -27.22 -8.74 17.05
C HIS A 105 -28.09 -7.58 17.51
N GLY A 106 -29.42 -7.72 17.40
CA GLY A 106 -30.42 -6.76 17.93
C GLY A 106 -30.42 -6.60 19.46
N MET A 107 -29.24 -6.57 20.07
CA MET A 107 -28.98 -6.21 21.45
C MET A 107 -28.09 -4.98 21.48
N GLU A 108 -28.53 -4.01 22.26
CA GLU A 108 -27.84 -2.75 22.53
C GLU A 108 -26.56 -2.97 23.37
N LEU A 109 -25.60 -2.06 23.20
CA LEU A 109 -24.31 -1.87 23.91
C LEU A 109 -23.09 -2.69 23.42
N VAL A 110 -22.17 -2.00 22.73
CA VAL A 110 -20.88 -2.53 22.27
C VAL A 110 -19.81 -2.27 23.33
N SER A 111 -19.35 -3.33 24.01
CA SER A 111 -18.15 -3.28 24.86
C SER A 111 -16.89 -3.42 23.99
N ARG A 112 -15.74 -2.93 24.46
CA ARG A 112 -14.42 -3.10 23.79
C ARG A 112 -14.08 -4.58 23.51
N GLU A 113 -14.63 -5.50 24.29
CA GLU A 113 -14.49 -6.95 24.10
C GLU A 113 -15.10 -7.41 22.77
N ASP A 114 -16.09 -6.67 22.24
CA ASP A 114 -16.69 -6.98 20.95
C ASP A 114 -15.72 -6.78 19.78
N TYR A 115 -14.93 -5.69 19.76
CA TYR A 115 -13.97 -5.44 18.67
C TYR A 115 -12.93 -6.57 18.53
N VAL A 116 -12.38 -7.01 19.66
CA VAL A 116 -11.34 -8.05 19.71
C VAL A 116 -11.91 -9.38 19.21
N GLN A 117 -13.12 -9.72 19.62
CA GLN A 117 -13.82 -10.92 19.16
C GLN A 117 -14.16 -10.83 17.67
N ARG A 118 -14.72 -9.70 17.21
CA ARG A 118 -15.03 -9.47 15.78
C ARG A 118 -13.80 -9.62 14.89
N SER A 119 -12.64 -9.16 15.35
CA SER A 119 -11.36 -9.30 14.63
C SER A 119 -10.99 -10.76 14.32
N ALA A 120 -11.49 -11.73 15.09
CA ALA A 120 -11.26 -13.17 14.89
C ALA A 120 -12.38 -13.86 14.09
N THR A 121 -13.28 -13.10 13.46
CA THR A 121 -14.38 -13.64 12.65
C THR A 121 -13.85 -14.35 11.40
N VAL A 122 -14.23 -15.60 11.21
CA VAL A 122 -13.81 -16.44 10.06
C VAL A 122 -14.83 -16.41 8.93
N HIS A 123 -16.11 -16.23 9.23
CA HIS A 123 -17.21 -16.31 8.27
C HIS A 123 -17.86 -14.94 8.11
N LEU A 124 -17.80 -14.40 6.89
CA LEU A 124 -18.28 -13.06 6.56
C LEU A 124 -19.36 -13.14 5.49
N SER A 125 -20.45 -12.42 5.70
CA SER A 125 -21.56 -12.31 4.76
C SER A 125 -22.10 -10.90 4.87
N SER A 126 -22.16 -10.20 3.74
CA SER A 126 -22.70 -8.85 3.60
C SER A 126 -23.12 -8.66 2.16
N ASP A 127 -24.43 -8.83 1.91
CA ASP A 127 -25.00 -8.76 0.57
C ASP A 127 -24.97 -7.32 0.07
N HIS A 128 -24.66 -7.15 -1.22
CA HIS A 128 -24.53 -5.85 -1.87
C HIS A 128 -23.44 -4.93 -1.29
N LYS A 129 -22.48 -5.47 -0.53
CA LYS A 129 -21.36 -4.66 -0.03
C LYS A 129 -20.43 -4.22 -1.16
N LEU A 130 -20.28 -2.92 -1.33
CA LEU A 130 -19.44 -2.29 -2.35
C LEU A 130 -18.00 -2.15 -1.85
N ARG A 131 -17.05 -2.33 -2.76
CA ARG A 131 -15.62 -2.07 -2.50
C ARG A 131 -15.38 -0.62 -2.06
N TYR A 132 -14.60 -0.48 -1.00
CA TYR A 132 -14.02 0.77 -0.55
C TYR A 132 -12.73 1.10 -1.32
N ILE A 133 -12.63 2.34 -1.80
CA ILE A 133 -11.46 2.88 -2.52
C ILE A 133 -10.79 3.97 -1.68
N CYS A 134 -11.56 4.98 -1.27
CA CYS A 134 -11.10 6.09 -0.43
C CYS A 134 -12.30 6.75 0.26
N LYS A 135 -12.02 7.68 1.19
CA LYS A 135 -13.06 8.41 1.92
C LYS A 135 -13.94 9.27 1.01
N ASP A 136 -13.39 9.80 -0.08
CA ASP A 136 -14.09 10.68 -1.02
C ASP A 136 -15.12 9.93 -1.87
N GLN A 137 -15.15 8.59 -1.79
CA GLN A 137 -16.13 7.73 -2.45
C GLN A 137 -17.50 7.75 -1.76
N LEU A 138 -17.54 7.96 -0.44
CA LEU A 138 -18.76 7.93 0.34
C LEU A 138 -19.69 9.09 -0.09
N GLY A 139 -20.93 8.76 -0.46
CA GLY A 139 -21.90 9.69 -1.02
C GLY A 139 -21.68 10.03 -2.50
N GLN A 140 -20.67 9.47 -3.14
CA GLN A 140 -20.36 9.64 -4.57
C GLN A 140 -20.08 8.29 -5.26
N GLU A 141 -20.72 7.22 -4.84
CA GLU A 141 -20.39 5.85 -5.26
C GLU A 141 -20.54 5.62 -6.78
N ASN A 142 -21.34 6.45 -7.46
CA ASN A 142 -21.63 6.32 -8.89
C ASN A 142 -20.49 6.79 -9.80
N ILE A 143 -19.53 7.60 -9.32
CA ILE A 143 -18.39 8.04 -10.14
C ILE A 143 -17.17 7.10 -10.05
N TYR A 144 -17.23 6.13 -9.14
CA TYR A 144 -16.17 5.17 -8.92
C TYR A 144 -16.50 3.81 -9.54
N GLU A 145 -15.46 3.01 -9.78
CA GLU A 145 -15.62 1.63 -10.23
C GLU A 145 -16.39 0.80 -9.19
N LYS A 146 -17.37 0.01 -9.67
CA LYS A 146 -18.21 -0.81 -8.80
C LYS A 146 -17.75 -2.27 -8.82
N GLU A 147 -17.18 -2.70 -7.71
CA GLU A 147 -16.83 -4.09 -7.44
C GLU A 147 -17.52 -4.52 -6.15
N TYR A 148 -18.40 -5.51 -6.23
CA TYR A 148 -19.18 -5.98 -5.07
C TYR A 148 -18.48 -7.16 -4.39
N PHE A 149 -18.56 -7.19 -3.06
CA PHE A 149 -18.23 -8.37 -2.28
C PHE A 149 -19.17 -9.53 -2.69
N PRO A 150 -18.67 -10.77 -2.80
CA PRO A 150 -19.52 -11.88 -3.20
C PRO A 150 -20.60 -12.14 -2.15
N SER A 151 -21.82 -12.40 -2.62
CA SER A 151 -22.93 -12.83 -1.77
C SER A 151 -22.67 -14.19 -1.12
N GLY A 152 -23.33 -14.40 0.02
CA GLY A 152 -23.24 -15.63 0.79
C GLY A 152 -22.12 -15.62 1.82
N ASP A 153 -21.86 -16.81 2.37
CA ASP A 153 -20.89 -16.98 3.46
C ASP A 153 -19.47 -17.19 2.93
N ILE A 154 -18.61 -16.21 3.19
CA ILE A 154 -17.22 -16.15 2.73
C ILE A 154 -16.28 -16.46 3.89
N GLU A 155 -15.57 -17.58 3.76
CA GLU A 155 -14.60 -18.03 4.75
C GLU A 155 -13.23 -17.33 4.58
N VAL A 156 -12.69 -16.78 5.66
CA VAL A 156 -11.34 -16.23 5.75
C VAL A 156 -10.30 -17.35 5.74
N ASN A 157 -9.32 -17.25 4.84
CA ASN A 157 -8.26 -18.24 4.69
C ASN A 157 -7.04 -17.95 5.59
N GLY A 158 -6.81 -16.70 5.96
CA GLY A 158 -5.70 -16.30 6.82
C GLY A 158 -5.80 -14.84 7.26
N PHE A 159 -4.94 -14.47 8.22
CA PHE A 159 -4.97 -13.16 8.86
C PHE A 159 -3.64 -12.41 8.74
N VAL A 160 -3.72 -11.10 8.49
CA VAL A 160 -2.60 -10.17 8.69
C VAL A 160 -2.88 -9.36 9.94
N LEU A 161 -2.08 -9.55 11.00
CA LEU A 161 -2.16 -8.77 12.22
C LEU A 161 -1.22 -7.57 12.14
N VAL A 162 -1.79 -6.38 12.01
CA VAL A 162 -1.05 -5.12 11.89
C VAL A 162 -0.81 -4.52 13.28
N CYS A 163 0.44 -4.16 13.55
CA CYS A 163 0.86 -3.53 14.79
C CYS A 163 1.51 -2.17 14.50
N ASP A 164 1.20 -1.17 15.32
CA ASP A 164 1.85 0.15 15.26
C ASP A 164 2.85 0.29 16.42
N ILE A 165 4.11 0.56 16.08
CA ILE A 165 5.21 0.77 17.02
C ILE A 165 5.34 2.23 17.47
N GLY A 166 4.61 3.14 16.85
CA GLY A 166 4.80 4.58 17.01
C GLY A 166 4.29 5.21 18.29
N ARG A 167 3.24 4.64 18.85
CA ARG A 167 2.65 5.13 20.10
C ARG A 167 3.32 4.55 21.34
N GLN A 168 4.18 3.55 21.15
CA GLN A 168 5.00 2.98 22.22
C GLN A 168 6.11 3.96 22.63
N GLN A 169 6.65 4.73 21.69
CA GLN A 169 7.73 5.69 21.95
C GLN A 169 7.29 7.00 22.60
N LEU A 170 6.03 7.43 22.44
CA LEU A 170 5.54 8.63 23.14
C LEU A 170 5.40 8.42 24.66
N ALA A 171 5.38 7.17 25.13
CA ALA A 171 5.30 6.83 26.54
C ALA A 171 6.63 7.04 27.30
N THR A 172 7.77 7.10 26.61
CA THR A 172 9.08 7.29 27.26
C THR A 172 9.42 8.76 27.50
N HIS A 173 8.75 9.71 26.81
CA HIS A 173 9.14 11.12 26.88
C HIS A 173 8.18 12.11 27.56
N HIS A 174 6.91 11.80 27.81
CA HIS A 174 6.11 12.50 28.82
C HIS A 174 4.75 11.80 29.00
N ARG A 175 4.49 11.38 30.24
CA ARG A 175 3.25 10.72 30.73
C ARG A 175 3.04 9.30 30.20
N SER A 176 2.91 8.37 31.14
CA SER A 176 2.40 7.02 30.94
C SER A 176 1.00 7.09 30.34
N ASP A 177 0.92 7.13 29.02
CA ASP A 177 -0.36 7.14 28.33
C ASP A 177 -0.98 5.74 28.46
N ARG A 178 -2.09 5.64 29.21
CA ARG A 178 -2.88 4.40 29.37
C ARG A 178 -3.30 3.82 28.00
N SER A 179 -3.22 4.62 26.93
CA SER A 179 -3.49 4.25 25.54
C SER A 179 -2.46 3.30 24.91
N CYS A 180 -1.20 3.27 25.38
CA CYS A 180 -0.16 2.41 24.80
C CYS A 180 -0.21 0.98 25.34
N ALA A 181 -0.27 0.84 26.67
CA ALA A 181 -0.44 -0.45 27.35
C ALA A 181 -1.72 -1.16 26.89
N SER A 182 -2.76 -0.41 26.50
CA SER A 182 -3.99 -0.97 25.96
C SER A 182 -3.84 -1.53 24.54
N GLN A 183 -2.99 -0.96 23.69
CA GLN A 183 -2.80 -1.44 22.31
C GLN A 183 -2.02 -2.76 22.24
N GLN A 184 -0.97 -2.90 23.06
CA GLN A 184 -0.26 -4.18 23.18
C GLN A 184 -1.15 -5.28 23.76
N ALA A 185 -1.98 -4.95 24.75
CA ALA A 185 -2.97 -5.89 25.29
C ALA A 185 -3.97 -6.33 24.20
N ILE A 186 -4.53 -5.39 23.43
CA ILE A 186 -5.41 -5.69 22.29
C ILE A 186 -4.71 -6.57 21.26
N THR A 187 -3.46 -6.25 20.88
CA THR A 187 -2.69 -7.08 19.95
C THR A 187 -2.50 -8.49 20.48
N GLN A 188 -2.14 -8.64 21.77
CA GLN A 188 -1.96 -9.95 22.40
C GLN A 188 -3.26 -10.74 22.45
N GLU A 189 -4.38 -10.10 22.78
CA GLU A 189 -5.71 -10.72 22.83
C GLU A 189 -6.16 -11.18 21.44
N ILE A 190 -6.07 -10.30 20.42
CA ILE A 190 -6.38 -10.65 19.03
C ILE A 190 -5.50 -11.82 18.58
N LEU A 191 -4.17 -11.74 18.77
CA LEU A 191 -3.24 -12.80 18.37
C LEU A 191 -3.58 -14.15 19.03
N THR A 192 -3.94 -14.12 20.31
CA THR A 192 -4.35 -15.31 21.06
C THR A 192 -5.63 -15.92 20.48
N LEU A 193 -6.61 -15.10 20.09
CA LEU A 193 -7.82 -15.56 19.43
C LEU A 193 -7.52 -16.16 18.05
N LEU A 194 -6.74 -15.47 17.23
CA LEU A 194 -6.41 -15.92 15.88
C LEU A 194 -5.72 -17.30 15.87
N LEU A 195 -4.82 -17.55 16.81
CA LEU A 195 -4.14 -18.86 16.91
C LEU A 195 -5.08 -20.00 17.29
N LYS A 196 -6.15 -19.73 18.04
CA LYS A 196 -7.18 -20.73 18.34
C LYS A 196 -7.96 -21.16 17.10
N LEU A 197 -8.06 -20.28 16.09
CA LEU A 197 -8.75 -20.56 14.83
C LEU A 197 -7.99 -21.55 13.92
N ARG A 198 -6.71 -21.80 14.21
CA ARG A 198 -5.81 -22.64 13.38
C ARG A 198 -5.72 -22.18 11.92
N LYS A 199 -5.91 -20.89 11.66
CA LYS A 199 -5.66 -20.24 10.37
C LYS A 199 -4.26 -19.61 10.38
N PRO A 200 -3.54 -19.56 9.24
CA PRO A 200 -2.26 -18.88 9.15
C PRO A 200 -2.35 -17.39 9.52
N VAL A 201 -1.33 -16.89 10.21
CA VAL A 201 -1.21 -15.50 10.63
C VAL A 201 0.17 -14.97 10.25
N VAL A 202 0.22 -13.75 9.74
CA VAL A 202 1.45 -12.96 9.57
C VAL A 202 1.33 -11.69 10.39
N LEU A 203 2.40 -11.31 11.10
CA LEU A 203 2.45 -10.05 11.85
C LEU A 203 3.17 -8.98 11.03
N ALA A 204 2.47 -7.88 10.77
CA ALA A 204 3.00 -6.72 10.05
C ALA A 204 3.26 -5.56 11.01
N ILE A 205 4.52 -5.17 11.17
CA ILE A 205 4.89 -3.94 11.88
C ILE A 205 4.70 -2.78 10.92
N SER A 206 3.76 -1.90 11.19
CA SER A 206 3.46 -0.71 10.39
C SER A 206 4.31 0.49 10.82
N LYS A 207 4.39 1.49 9.93
CA LYS A 207 5.03 2.80 10.19
C LYS A 207 6.52 2.68 10.57
N PHE A 208 7.18 1.64 10.06
CA PHE A 208 8.58 1.38 10.40
C PHE A 208 9.52 2.49 9.90
N ASP A 209 9.14 3.19 8.83
CA ASP A 209 9.79 4.40 8.32
C ASP A 209 9.94 5.49 9.39
N THR A 210 8.97 5.62 10.29
CA THR A 210 8.94 6.70 11.28
C THR A 210 9.67 6.32 12.57
N TYR A 211 9.59 5.06 13.00
CA TYR A 211 10.00 4.66 14.36
C TYR A 211 11.19 3.69 14.41
N GLY A 212 11.53 3.07 13.27
CA GLY A 212 12.68 2.18 13.14
C GLY A 212 12.68 1.00 14.13
N SER A 213 13.88 0.55 14.49
CA SER A 213 14.10 -0.69 15.25
C SER A 213 13.78 -0.59 16.75
N GLN A 214 13.68 0.61 17.32
CA GLN A 214 13.51 0.79 18.77
C GLN A 214 12.17 0.26 19.30
N GLY A 215 11.11 0.22 18.47
CA GLY A 215 9.81 -0.37 18.86
C GLY A 215 9.72 -1.90 18.70
N VAL A 216 10.73 -2.54 18.10
CA VAL A 216 10.71 -3.99 17.82
C VAL A 216 11.01 -4.82 19.07
N GLU A 217 11.76 -4.28 20.03
CA GLU A 217 12.16 -4.99 21.25
C GLU A 217 10.95 -5.39 22.10
N GLU A 218 9.97 -4.50 22.26
CA GLU A 218 8.76 -4.78 23.04
C GLU A 218 7.85 -5.80 22.35
N LEU A 219 7.67 -5.71 21.03
CA LEU A 219 6.96 -6.74 20.26
C LEU A 219 7.69 -8.08 20.33
N SER A 220 9.02 -8.07 20.29
CA SER A 220 9.84 -9.27 20.46
C SER A 220 9.62 -9.89 21.84
N SER A 221 9.50 -9.08 22.90
CA SER A 221 9.17 -9.56 24.24
C SER A 221 7.78 -10.23 24.29
N LEU A 222 6.77 -9.64 23.61
CA LEU A 222 5.44 -10.23 23.48
C LEU A 222 5.50 -11.58 22.77
N LEU A 223 6.21 -11.65 21.63
CA LEU A 223 6.37 -12.88 20.87
C LEU A 223 7.15 -13.96 21.63
N GLN A 224 8.01 -13.58 22.58
CA GLN A 224 8.73 -14.53 23.42
C GLN A 224 7.87 -15.19 24.51
N LYS A 225 6.72 -14.61 24.87
CA LYS A 225 5.81 -15.13 25.91
C LYS A 225 5.22 -16.50 25.59
N SER A 226 5.11 -16.87 24.30
CA SER A 226 4.54 -18.15 23.86
C SER A 226 5.35 -18.76 22.73
N ASN A 227 5.57 -20.08 22.78
CA ASN A 227 6.26 -20.80 21.71
C ASN A 227 5.51 -20.79 20.38
N ASP A 228 4.19 -20.61 20.40
CA ASP A 228 3.40 -20.50 19.18
C ASP A 228 3.50 -19.11 18.56
N PHE A 229 3.68 -18.07 19.38
CA PHE A 229 3.90 -16.70 18.88
C PHE A 229 5.24 -16.59 18.15
N LYS A 230 6.29 -17.26 18.63
CA LYS A 230 7.64 -17.28 18.01
C LYS A 230 7.66 -17.85 16.57
N LYS A 231 6.64 -18.64 16.20
CA LYS A 231 6.53 -19.25 14.87
C LYS A 231 5.90 -18.31 13.83
N ILE A 232 5.25 -17.24 14.29
CA ILE A 232 4.53 -16.30 13.43
C ILE A 232 5.56 -15.45 12.67
N PRO A 233 5.50 -15.40 11.32
CA PRO A 233 6.36 -14.53 10.55
C PRO A 233 6.10 -13.06 10.90
N LEU A 234 7.18 -12.36 11.21
CA LEU A 234 7.20 -10.93 11.50
C LEU A 234 7.77 -10.19 10.30
N ILE A 235 7.06 -9.18 9.80
CA ILE A 235 7.47 -8.39 8.63
C ILE A 235 7.38 -6.91 8.98
N GLU A 236 8.49 -6.21 8.78
CA GLU A 236 8.61 -4.77 8.96
C GLU A 236 8.12 -4.07 7.70
N THR A 237 7.14 -3.18 7.82
CA THR A 237 6.42 -2.57 6.69
C THR A 237 6.32 -1.06 6.80
N SER A 238 6.28 -0.40 5.64
CA SER A 238 5.88 0.99 5.51
C SER A 238 4.91 1.14 4.33
N ALA A 239 3.67 1.51 4.62
CA ALA A 239 2.69 1.77 3.57
C ALA A 239 2.99 3.07 2.81
N HIS A 240 3.57 4.07 3.49
CA HIS A 240 3.96 5.33 2.89
C HIS A 240 5.09 5.15 1.89
N GLU A 241 6.14 4.41 2.27
CA GLU A 241 7.30 4.14 1.42
C GLU A 241 7.13 2.89 0.52
N ASN A 242 5.98 2.21 0.60
CA ASN A 242 5.68 0.95 -0.08
C ASN A 242 6.74 -0.15 0.15
N ILE A 243 7.17 -0.32 1.40
CA ILE A 243 8.16 -1.32 1.79
C ILE A 243 7.47 -2.54 2.39
N ASN A 244 7.79 -3.73 1.85
CA ASN A 244 7.33 -5.04 2.31
C ASN A 244 5.81 -5.27 2.38
N ILE A 245 5.02 -4.40 1.76
CA ILE A 245 3.56 -4.52 1.71
C ILE A 245 3.19 -5.81 0.97
N GLU A 246 3.68 -5.97 -0.26
CA GLU A 246 3.43 -7.18 -1.05
C GLU A 246 3.97 -8.44 -0.35
N ASN A 247 5.21 -8.38 0.15
CA ASN A 247 5.83 -9.50 0.89
C ASN A 247 4.98 -9.99 2.08
N THR A 248 4.20 -9.11 2.72
CA THR A 248 3.30 -9.46 3.82
C THR A 248 2.20 -10.42 3.36
N PHE A 249 1.49 -10.07 2.30
CA PHE A 249 0.38 -10.87 1.77
C PHE A 249 0.88 -12.13 1.05
N LEU A 250 1.99 -12.03 0.30
CA LEU A 250 2.61 -13.18 -0.36
C LEU A 250 3.08 -14.23 0.65
N SER A 251 3.68 -13.79 1.77
CA SER A 251 4.10 -14.69 2.84
C SER A 251 2.91 -15.42 3.46
N LEU A 252 1.78 -14.74 3.64
CA LEU A 252 0.58 -15.36 4.19
C LEU A 252 0.02 -16.45 3.26
N VAL A 253 -0.06 -16.21 1.95
CA VAL A 253 -0.48 -17.23 0.98
C VAL A 253 0.46 -18.43 0.96
N LYS A 254 1.78 -18.19 1.06
CA LYS A 254 2.77 -19.28 1.18
C LYS A 254 2.52 -20.13 2.43
N LEU A 255 2.11 -19.55 3.56
CA LEU A 255 1.72 -20.32 4.75
C LEU A 255 0.42 -21.11 4.55
N ILE A 256 -0.56 -20.53 3.85
CA ILE A 256 -1.84 -21.19 3.55
C ILE A 256 -1.61 -22.41 2.66
N ASP A 257 -0.81 -22.28 1.61
CA ASP A 257 -0.56 -23.37 0.66
C ASP A 257 0.44 -24.41 1.16
N LYS A 258 1.46 -23.96 1.90
CA LYS A 258 2.57 -24.80 2.33
C LYS A 258 2.77 -24.70 3.86
N PRO A 259 1.82 -25.16 4.68
CA PRO A 259 1.89 -25.03 6.15
C PRO A 259 3.05 -25.79 6.80
N ARG A 260 3.66 -26.75 6.08
CA ARG A 260 4.84 -27.53 6.52
C ARG A 260 6.14 -27.08 5.84
N ALA A 261 6.12 -26.02 5.03
CA ALA A 261 7.33 -25.51 4.40
C ALA A 261 8.33 -24.96 5.43
N PRO A 262 9.62 -24.86 5.07
CA PRO A 262 10.60 -24.17 5.88
C PRO A 262 10.14 -22.76 6.25
N LYS A 263 10.65 -22.25 7.38
CA LYS A 263 10.35 -20.89 7.85
C LYS A 263 10.48 -19.90 6.70
N ILE A 264 9.39 -19.19 6.39
CA ILE A 264 9.39 -18.18 5.35
C ILE A 264 10.43 -17.13 5.70
N ARG A 265 11.34 -16.87 4.75
CA ARG A 265 12.34 -15.82 4.90
C ARG A 265 11.67 -14.48 4.64
N CYS A 266 11.39 -13.75 5.72
CA CYS A 266 10.93 -12.37 5.64
C CYS A 266 12.12 -11.45 5.27
N PRO A 267 12.01 -10.61 4.23
CA PRO A 267 13.02 -9.61 3.94
C PRO A 267 13.08 -8.57 5.08
N ARG A 268 14.30 -8.21 5.49
CA ARG A 268 14.51 -7.15 6.48
C ARG A 268 14.15 -5.79 5.86
N TYR A 269 13.70 -4.86 6.68
CA TYR A 269 13.32 -3.53 6.21
C TYR A 269 14.45 -2.81 5.45
N VAL A 270 15.68 -2.88 5.97
CA VAL A 270 16.86 -2.24 5.36
C VAL A 270 17.17 -2.81 3.99
N ASP A 271 17.09 -4.15 3.85
CA ASP A 271 17.35 -4.82 2.57
C ASP A 271 16.27 -4.44 1.55
N ALA A 272 15.00 -4.41 1.98
CA ALA A 272 13.86 -4.05 1.13
C ALA A 272 13.90 -2.58 0.67
N ILE A 273 14.35 -1.65 1.52
CA ILE A 273 14.60 -0.25 1.10
C ILE A 273 15.66 -0.20 0.01
N GLN A 274 16.76 -0.93 0.19
CA GLN A 274 17.86 -0.89 -0.76
C GLN A 274 17.46 -1.49 -2.11
N GLU A 275 16.68 -2.58 -2.10
CA GLU A 275 16.07 -3.16 -3.29
C GLU A 275 15.15 -2.15 -3.99
N ARG A 276 14.25 -1.49 -3.25
CA ARG A 276 13.35 -0.47 -3.79
C ARG A 276 14.10 0.71 -4.42
N LYS A 277 15.14 1.21 -3.74
CA LYS A 277 15.99 2.30 -4.28
C LYS A 277 16.69 1.87 -5.58
N THR A 278 17.17 0.63 -5.63
CA THR A 278 17.82 0.08 -6.82
C THR A 278 16.83 -0.05 -7.97
N GLU A 279 15.63 -0.54 -7.71
CA GLU A 279 14.54 -0.64 -8.69
C GLU A 279 14.19 0.73 -9.29
N VAL A 280 13.98 1.74 -8.43
CA VAL A 280 13.69 3.11 -8.86
C VAL A 280 14.84 3.72 -9.67
N ALA A 281 16.09 3.50 -9.26
CA ALA A 281 17.26 4.02 -9.99
C ALA A 281 17.40 3.40 -11.39
N VAL A 282 17.15 2.10 -11.53
CA VAL A 282 17.15 1.41 -12.83
C VAL A 282 16.04 1.97 -13.73
N ALA A 283 14.83 2.12 -13.20
CA ALA A 283 13.70 2.68 -13.95
C ALA A 283 13.93 4.14 -14.34
N LEU A 284 14.51 4.96 -13.46
CA LEU A 284 14.87 6.34 -13.77
C LEU A 284 15.87 6.42 -14.92
N LYS A 285 16.91 5.56 -14.92
CA LYS A 285 17.88 5.52 -16.03
C LYS A 285 17.22 5.17 -17.36
N ALA A 286 16.28 4.22 -17.36
CA ALA A 286 15.51 3.84 -18.55
C ALA A 286 14.60 4.99 -19.01
N PHE A 287 13.91 5.65 -18.08
CA PHE A 287 13.10 6.83 -18.34
C PHE A 287 13.90 7.99 -18.96
N CYS A 288 15.07 8.30 -18.41
CA CYS A 288 15.98 9.30 -18.97
C CYS A 288 16.48 8.94 -20.37
N LYS A 289 16.68 7.65 -20.67
CA LYS A 289 17.05 7.20 -22.02
C LYS A 289 15.95 7.50 -23.03
N VAL A 290 14.68 7.28 -22.67
CA VAL A 290 13.53 7.65 -23.50
C VAL A 290 13.52 9.16 -23.76
N MET A 291 13.68 9.97 -22.71
CA MET A 291 13.75 11.44 -22.85
C MET A 291 14.94 11.91 -23.69
N GLY A 292 16.08 11.22 -23.64
CA GLY A 292 17.26 11.52 -24.47
C GLY A 292 17.05 11.24 -25.97
N GLN A 293 16.20 10.28 -26.30
CA GLN A 293 15.89 9.90 -27.69
C GLN A 293 14.68 10.66 -28.25
N ALA A 294 13.88 11.30 -27.38
CA ALA A 294 12.70 12.04 -27.77
C ALA A 294 13.07 13.31 -28.58
N PRO A 295 12.41 13.53 -29.74
CA PRO A 295 12.50 14.80 -30.46
C PRO A 295 12.10 16.00 -29.61
N CYS A 296 12.71 17.16 -29.87
CA CYS A 296 12.50 18.38 -29.07
C CYS A 296 11.03 18.84 -29.01
N GLU A 297 10.24 18.55 -30.04
CA GLU A 297 8.80 18.88 -30.09
C GLU A 297 7.98 18.19 -29.00
N PHE A 298 8.39 16.99 -28.56
CA PHE A 298 7.73 16.25 -27.48
C PHE A 298 8.32 16.59 -26.10
N LEU A 299 9.38 17.39 -26.04
CA LEU A 299 10.04 17.81 -24.80
C LEU A 299 9.71 19.26 -24.44
N ASN A 300 8.71 19.86 -25.09
CA ASN A 300 8.26 21.21 -24.79
C ASN A 300 7.40 21.28 -23.51
N SER A 301 6.62 20.24 -23.24
CA SER A 301 5.74 20.09 -22.07
C SER A 301 5.55 18.62 -21.69
N TRP A 302 5.16 18.40 -20.43
CA TRP A 302 4.81 17.07 -19.92
C TRP A 302 3.68 16.43 -20.73
N ASP A 303 2.65 17.20 -21.08
CA ASP A 303 1.47 16.68 -21.78
C ASP A 303 1.82 16.21 -23.20
N ALA A 304 2.68 16.95 -23.91
CA ALA A 304 3.14 16.54 -25.24
C ALA A 304 4.00 15.26 -25.18
N PHE A 305 4.85 15.14 -24.16
CA PHE A 305 5.61 13.92 -23.92
C PHE A 305 4.67 12.74 -23.64
N MET A 306 3.74 12.90 -22.71
CA MET A 306 2.83 11.83 -22.31
C MET A 306 1.87 11.42 -23.43
N ALA A 307 1.43 12.34 -24.28
CA ALA A 307 0.62 12.02 -25.45
C ALA A 307 1.30 11.01 -26.39
N ARG A 308 2.64 11.04 -26.47
CA ARG A 308 3.42 10.16 -27.35
C ARG A 308 4.01 8.93 -26.66
N TYR A 309 4.41 9.07 -25.39
CA TYR A 309 5.25 8.10 -24.68
C TYR A 309 4.55 7.41 -23.51
N SER A 310 3.30 7.75 -23.18
CA SER A 310 2.57 7.16 -22.03
C SER A 310 2.45 5.64 -22.05
N GLN A 311 2.49 5.00 -23.23
CA GLN A 311 2.41 3.54 -23.38
C GLN A 311 3.78 2.86 -23.48
N GLN A 312 4.88 3.60 -23.46
CA GLN A 312 6.21 2.99 -23.48
C GLN A 312 6.52 2.32 -22.15
N THR A 313 7.04 1.09 -22.21
CA THR A 313 7.29 0.24 -21.03
C THR A 313 8.14 0.94 -19.98
N ASP A 314 9.20 1.64 -20.37
CA ASP A 314 10.09 2.34 -19.42
C ASP A 314 9.38 3.51 -18.72
N VAL A 315 8.51 4.24 -19.44
CA VAL A 315 7.71 5.34 -18.89
C VAL A 315 6.65 4.81 -17.94
N VAL A 316 5.89 3.78 -18.36
CA VAL A 316 4.87 3.13 -17.53
C VAL A 316 5.51 2.54 -16.26
N THR A 317 6.66 1.89 -16.39
CA THR A 317 7.38 1.28 -15.26
C THR A 317 7.81 2.36 -14.27
N TYR A 318 8.40 3.46 -14.76
CA TYR A 318 8.82 4.54 -13.88
C TYR A 318 7.63 5.20 -13.15
N LEU A 319 6.56 5.54 -13.89
CA LEU A 319 5.31 6.07 -13.31
C LEU A 319 4.71 5.15 -12.25
N ARG A 320 4.68 3.84 -12.52
CA ARG A 320 4.20 2.84 -11.54
C ARG A 320 5.01 2.85 -10.24
N LEU A 321 6.28 3.21 -10.29
CA LEU A 321 7.17 3.20 -9.13
C LEU A 321 7.11 4.50 -8.32
N VAL A 322 7.06 5.66 -8.97
CA VAL A 322 7.18 6.97 -8.30
C VAL A 322 5.91 7.82 -8.34
N GLY A 323 4.97 7.52 -9.24
CA GLY A 323 3.76 8.32 -9.47
C GLY A 323 3.96 9.45 -10.47
N THR A 324 2.85 10.06 -10.87
CA THR A 324 2.82 11.06 -11.95
C THR A 324 3.49 12.36 -11.54
N SER A 325 3.27 12.80 -10.29
CA SER A 325 3.84 14.07 -9.79
C SER A 325 5.37 14.05 -9.82
N ASP A 326 5.97 12.99 -9.26
CA ASP A 326 7.42 12.86 -9.19
C ASP A 326 8.04 12.65 -10.57
N ALA A 327 7.42 11.82 -11.41
CA ALA A 327 7.88 11.63 -12.78
C ALA A 327 7.83 12.91 -13.61
N ARG A 328 6.77 13.72 -13.44
CA ARG A 328 6.64 15.03 -14.07
C ARG A 328 7.73 15.99 -13.60
N SER A 329 7.99 16.05 -12.29
CA SER A 329 9.08 16.87 -11.75
C SER A 329 10.43 16.47 -12.34
N GLN A 330 10.71 15.17 -12.46
CA GLN A 330 11.95 14.68 -13.08
C GLN A 330 12.05 15.04 -14.57
N PHE A 331 10.95 14.95 -15.31
CA PHE A 331 10.89 15.39 -16.70
C PHE A 331 11.17 16.90 -16.82
N GLU A 332 10.51 17.73 -16.01
CA GLU A 332 10.68 19.18 -16.04
C GLU A 332 12.14 19.57 -15.70
N ASN A 333 12.73 18.93 -14.70
CA ASN A 333 14.15 19.11 -14.34
C ASN A 333 15.09 18.71 -15.49
N TYR A 334 14.81 17.59 -16.17
CA TYR A 334 15.61 17.12 -17.30
C TYR A 334 15.56 18.11 -18.49
N VAL A 335 14.36 18.59 -18.84
CA VAL A 335 14.17 19.56 -19.93
C VAL A 335 14.87 20.87 -19.63
N GLU A 336 14.76 21.37 -18.39
CA GLU A 336 15.41 22.59 -17.96
C GLU A 336 16.94 22.48 -18.02
N HIS A 337 17.49 21.37 -17.51
CA HIS A 337 18.92 21.10 -17.59
C HIS A 337 19.42 21.06 -19.05
N ARG A 338 18.68 20.41 -19.95
CA ARG A 338 19.03 20.36 -21.38
C ARG A 338 18.99 21.73 -22.04
N ARG A 339 18.02 22.59 -21.69
CA ARG A 339 17.93 23.97 -22.19
C ARG A 339 19.13 24.79 -21.74
N GLN A 340 19.54 24.66 -20.48
CA GLN A 340 20.72 25.35 -19.94
C GLN A 340 22.00 24.93 -20.65
N LEU A 341 22.21 23.63 -20.85
CA LEU A 341 23.36 23.11 -21.59
C LEU A 341 23.40 23.60 -23.04
N THR A 342 22.25 23.61 -23.73
CA THR A 342 22.16 24.10 -25.11
C THR A 342 22.48 25.60 -25.18
N LYS A 343 21.94 26.39 -24.23
CA LYS A 343 22.23 27.82 -24.13
C LYS A 343 23.72 28.06 -23.88
N GLN A 344 24.33 27.34 -22.96
CA GLN A 344 25.76 27.45 -22.66
C GLN A 344 26.60 27.09 -23.87
N HIS A 345 26.31 25.96 -24.54
CA HIS A 345 27.01 25.56 -25.75
C HIS A 345 26.90 26.60 -26.87
N ASN A 346 25.70 27.17 -27.08
CA ASN A 346 25.51 28.22 -28.07
C ASN A 346 26.29 29.50 -27.71
N LEU A 347 26.33 29.88 -26.43
CA LEU A 347 27.13 31.02 -25.97
C LEU A 347 28.63 30.78 -26.16
N ASP A 348 29.12 29.58 -25.86
CA ASP A 348 30.52 29.20 -26.06
C ASP A 348 30.89 29.21 -27.55
N GLN A 349 30.00 28.72 -28.41
CA GLN A 349 30.19 28.80 -29.87
C GLN A 349 30.20 30.24 -30.37
N ILE A 350 29.28 31.09 -29.90
CA ILE A 350 29.25 32.51 -30.26
C ILE A 350 30.53 33.19 -29.79
N ALA A 351 30.98 32.95 -28.56
CA ALA A 351 32.22 33.51 -28.03
C ALA A 351 33.45 33.06 -28.83
N GLY A 352 33.50 31.78 -29.22
CA GLY A 352 34.55 31.24 -30.08
C GLY A 352 34.55 31.82 -31.50
N LEU A 353 33.37 32.05 -32.09
CA LEU A 353 33.26 32.72 -33.37
C LEU A 353 33.64 34.20 -33.27
N LEU A 354 33.20 34.89 -32.23
CA LEU A 354 33.55 36.29 -32.01
C LEU A 354 35.05 36.49 -31.78
N SER A 355 35.72 35.59 -31.06
CA SER A 355 37.18 35.65 -30.91
C SER A 355 37.92 35.35 -32.22
N HIS A 356 37.34 34.55 -33.11
CA HIS A 356 37.89 34.27 -34.44
C HIS A 356 37.68 35.43 -35.43
N PHE A 357 36.50 36.05 -35.45
CA PHE A 357 36.15 37.12 -36.38
C PHE A 357 36.53 38.53 -35.89
N VAL A 358 36.71 38.72 -34.59
CA VAL A 358 37.16 39.99 -33.98
C VAL A 358 38.34 39.72 -33.03
N PRO A 359 39.51 39.32 -33.56
CA PRO A 359 40.68 39.00 -32.73
C PRO A 359 41.26 40.21 -31.97
N SER A 360 40.81 41.44 -32.29
CA SER A 360 41.36 42.69 -31.76
C SER A 360 40.26 43.63 -31.23
N LEU A 361 39.48 43.22 -30.22
CA LEU A 361 38.65 44.17 -29.46
C LEU A 361 39.48 45.09 -28.55
N ASP A 362 40.78 44.79 -28.35
CA ASP A 362 41.69 45.65 -27.58
C ASP A 362 41.95 47.03 -28.21
N ILE A 363 41.61 47.24 -29.49
CA ILE A 363 41.83 48.52 -30.19
C ILE A 363 40.70 49.53 -29.95
N VAL A 364 39.57 49.13 -29.35
CA VAL A 364 38.41 50.03 -29.11
C VAL A 364 38.37 50.58 -27.67
N ARG A 365 39.32 50.18 -26.80
CA ARG A 365 39.37 50.68 -25.41
C ARG A 365 40.10 52.01 -25.22
N ASP A 366 40.86 52.46 -26.22
CA ASP A 366 41.58 53.74 -26.20
C ASP A 366 41.12 54.65 -27.36
N LYS A 367 39.92 55.22 -27.26
CA LYS A 367 39.56 56.52 -27.85
C LYS A 367 38.53 57.26 -27.01
#